data_AF-X0SFW2-F1
#
_entry.id   AF-X0SFW2-F1
#
_cell.length_a   1.000
_cell.length_b   1.000
_cell.length_c   1.000
_cell.angle_alpha   90.00
_cell.angle_beta   90.00
_cell.angle_gamma   90.00
#
_symmetry.space_group_name_H-M   'P 1'
#
loop_
_entity.id
_entity.type
_entity.pdbx_description
1 polymer ?
#
loop_
_entity_poly.entity_id
_entity_poly.type
_entity_poly.pdbx_seq_one_letter_code
_entity_poly.pdbx_strand_id
1 'polypeptide(L)'
;MDCRERVLTALNLEEPDRVPCHAILIDANNVDIILGKPRITDFDTVEQLQRDNPEGWAEELTNLIEGIEISVFSRMVEAAATIGLDCMQVGILPFYIFEDPNDPRLLMKDIFGRVWEARNNDGNFNPYYLYG
;
A
#
# COMPACT_ATOMS: atom_id res chain seq x y z
N MET A 1 -2.12 -27.42 10.85
CA MET A 1 -1.78 -27.17 9.44
C MET A 1 -1.18 -25.78 9.32
N ASP A 2 -0.27 -25.55 8.37
CA ASP A 2 0.14 -24.18 8.03
C ASP A 2 -0.93 -23.50 7.14
N CYS A 3 -0.80 -22.19 6.87
CA CYS A 3 -1.80 -21.46 6.10
C CYS A 3 -2.00 -22.05 4.69
N ARG A 4 -0.91 -22.46 4.02
CA ARG A 4 -0.96 -23.00 2.67
C ARG A 4 -1.66 -24.36 2.66
N GLU A 5 -1.28 -25.24 3.56
CA GLU A 5 -1.90 -26.56 3.74
C GLU A 5 -3.39 -26.42 4.02
N ARG A 6 -3.77 -25.58 4.99
CA ARG A 6 -5.17 -25.33 5.37
C ARG A 6 -6.03 -24.86 4.20
N VAL A 7 -5.52 -23.90 3.43
CA VAL A 7 -6.24 -23.36 2.25
C VAL A 7 -6.40 -24.42 1.18
N LEU A 8 -5.34 -25.17 0.87
CA LEU A 8 -5.40 -26.21 -0.16
C LEU A 8 -6.31 -27.37 0.25
N THR A 9 -6.32 -27.80 1.51
CA THR A 9 -7.27 -28.80 2.04
C THR A 9 -8.71 -28.34 1.85
N ALA A 10 -9.03 -27.10 2.23
CA ALA A 10 -10.37 -26.55 2.04
C ALA A 10 -10.77 -26.47 0.55
N LEU A 11 -9.86 -26.06 -0.33
CA LEU A 11 -10.11 -26.00 -1.78
C LEU A 11 -10.30 -27.39 -2.42
N ASN A 12 -9.71 -28.42 -1.84
CA ASN A 12 -9.92 -29.82 -2.23
C ASN A 12 -11.21 -30.44 -1.66
N LEU A 13 -12.05 -29.64 -0.99
CA LEU A 13 -13.30 -30.08 -0.35
C LEU A 13 -13.09 -31.12 0.77
N GLU A 14 -11.91 -31.09 1.40
CA GLU A 14 -11.55 -31.88 2.58
C GLU A 14 -11.74 -31.05 3.86
N GLU A 15 -11.72 -31.69 5.04
CA GLU A 15 -11.88 -31.01 6.34
C GLU A 15 -10.52 -30.48 6.86
N PRO A 16 -10.30 -29.15 6.89
CA PRO A 16 -9.09 -28.56 7.46
C PRO A 16 -9.14 -28.50 8.99
N ASP A 17 -8.01 -28.20 9.63
CA ASP A 17 -7.92 -28.00 11.09
C ASP A 17 -8.78 -26.83 11.62
N ARG A 18 -9.12 -25.87 10.76
CA ARG A 18 -10.16 -24.85 10.94
C ARG A 18 -10.55 -24.22 9.60
N VAL A 19 -11.66 -23.49 9.57
CA VAL A 19 -12.08 -22.69 8.39
C VAL A 19 -10.98 -21.67 8.05
N PRO A 20 -10.46 -21.62 6.80
CA PRO A 20 -9.53 -20.59 6.37
C PRO A 20 -10.16 -19.20 6.45
N CYS A 21 -9.41 -18.22 6.95
CA CYS A 21 -9.84 -16.83 7.05
C CYS A 21 -9.05 -15.96 6.08
N HIS A 22 -9.78 -15.11 5.34
CA HIS A 22 -9.23 -14.15 4.40
C HIS A 22 -9.67 -12.74 4.80
N ALA A 23 -8.71 -11.82 4.91
CA ALA A 23 -9.03 -10.40 4.98
C ALA A 23 -9.00 -9.79 3.57
N ILE A 24 -10.09 -9.11 3.22
CA ILE A 24 -10.23 -8.42 1.93
C ILE A 24 -9.39 -7.13 1.91
N LEU A 25 -9.15 -6.52 3.07
CA LEU A 25 -8.33 -5.31 3.19
C LEU A 25 -7.74 -5.19 4.60
N ILE A 26 -6.41 -5.11 4.68
CA ILE A 26 -5.67 -4.56 5.83
C ILE A 26 -4.94 -3.36 5.24
N ASP A 27 -5.25 -2.15 5.70
CA ASP A 27 -4.56 -0.94 5.22
C ASP A 27 -3.26 -0.68 6.00
N ALA A 28 -2.43 0.25 5.50
CA ALA A 28 -1.15 0.56 6.11
C ALA A 28 -1.27 1.05 7.58
N ASN A 29 -2.37 1.71 7.93
CA ASN A 29 -2.59 2.18 9.30
C ASN A 29 -2.94 1.02 10.25
N ASN A 30 -3.72 0.04 9.79
CA ASN A 30 -3.97 -1.18 10.54
C ASN A 30 -2.66 -1.98 10.74
N VAL A 31 -1.84 -2.06 9.70
CA VAL A 31 -0.50 -2.67 9.77
C VAL A 31 0.34 -1.98 10.83
N ASP A 32 0.36 -0.65 10.86
CA ASP A 32 1.14 0.13 11.82
C ASP A 32 0.68 -0.06 13.27
N ILE A 33 -0.60 -0.35 13.50
CA ILE A 33 -1.12 -0.72 14.83
C ILE A 33 -0.61 -2.12 15.23
N ILE A 34 -0.57 -3.06 14.29
CA ILE A 34 -0.21 -4.48 14.54
C ILE A 34 1.30 -4.65 14.69
N LEU A 35 2.08 -4.07 13.77
CA LEU A 35 3.53 -4.27 13.66
C LEU A 35 4.35 -3.08 14.19
N GLY A 36 3.70 -1.96 14.51
CA GLY A 36 4.35 -0.70 14.86
C GLY A 36 4.69 0.13 13.62
N LYS A 37 4.60 1.45 13.75
CA LYS A 37 4.91 2.40 12.67
C LYS A 37 6.35 2.28 12.17
N PRO A 38 6.59 2.46 10.86
CA PRO A 38 7.95 2.61 10.35
C PRO A 38 8.60 3.87 10.92
N ARG A 39 9.94 3.89 10.95
CA ARG A 39 10.70 5.06 11.43
C ARG A 39 10.60 6.26 10.48
N ILE A 40 10.47 5.97 9.18
CA ILE A 40 10.34 6.95 8.10
C ILE A 40 9.00 6.67 7.44
N THR A 41 8.16 7.69 7.35
CA THR A 41 6.85 7.61 6.70
C THR A 41 6.96 7.88 5.20
N ASP A 42 5.90 7.58 4.45
CA ASP A 42 5.84 7.90 3.02
C ASP A 42 6.01 9.41 2.81
N PHE A 43 5.39 10.23 3.67
CA PHE A 43 5.47 11.68 3.59
C PHE A 43 6.82 12.26 4.02
N ASP A 44 7.51 11.65 4.98
CA ASP A 44 8.91 12.01 5.28
C ASP A 44 9.80 11.80 4.03
N THR A 45 9.51 10.74 3.26
CA THR A 45 10.21 10.45 2.01
C THR A 45 9.90 11.52 0.95
N VAL A 46 8.63 11.92 0.80
CA VAL A 46 8.26 13.02 -0.12
C VAL A 46 8.97 14.31 0.25
N GLU A 47 8.92 14.72 1.52
CA GLU A 47 9.58 15.95 2.00
C GLU A 47 11.10 15.90 1.77
N GLN A 48 11.70 14.72 1.96
CA GLN A 48 13.10 14.52 1.66
C GLN A 48 13.42 14.70 0.17
N LEU A 49 12.65 14.08 -0.72
CA LEU A 49 12.86 14.21 -2.17
C LEU A 49 12.67 15.64 -2.65
N GLN A 50 11.62 16.33 -2.19
CA GLN A 50 11.36 17.73 -2.54
C GLN A 50 12.49 18.66 -2.11
N ARG A 51 13.10 18.40 -0.96
CA ARG A 51 14.25 19.18 -0.47
C ARG A 51 15.53 18.86 -1.23
N ASP A 52 15.79 17.58 -1.48
CA ASP A 52 17.07 17.12 -2.03
C ASP A 52 17.12 17.27 -3.57
N ASN A 53 15.95 17.24 -4.25
CA ASN A 53 15.81 17.35 -5.71
C ASN A 53 14.53 18.12 -6.13
N PRO A 54 14.44 19.44 -5.89
CA PRO A 54 13.20 20.21 -6.06
C PRO A 54 12.63 20.26 -7.48
N GLU A 55 13.44 20.04 -8.52
CA GLU A 55 12.97 20.06 -9.92
C GLU A 55 12.61 18.67 -10.46
N GLY A 56 13.07 17.59 -9.80
CA GLY A 56 12.92 16.21 -10.27
C GLY A 56 12.25 15.26 -9.28
N TRP A 57 11.84 15.74 -8.10
CA TRP A 57 11.30 14.91 -7.03
C TRP A 57 10.08 14.09 -7.46
N ALA A 58 9.23 14.61 -8.35
CA ALA A 58 8.02 13.92 -8.80
C ALA A 58 8.34 12.70 -9.70
N GLU A 59 9.30 12.84 -10.61
CA GLU A 59 9.79 11.74 -11.43
C GLU A 59 10.54 10.71 -10.55
N GLU A 60 11.35 11.19 -9.61
CA GLU A 60 12.06 10.33 -8.67
C GLU A 60 11.10 9.52 -7.79
N LEU A 61 10.08 10.17 -7.21
CA LEU A 61 9.05 9.50 -6.42
C LEU A 61 8.25 8.49 -7.26
N THR A 62 7.93 8.84 -8.52
CA THR A 62 7.27 7.93 -9.47
C THR A 62 8.07 6.65 -9.66
N ASN A 63 9.39 6.75 -9.82
CA ASN A 63 10.27 5.59 -9.96
C ASN A 63 10.37 4.75 -8.68
N LEU A 64 9.99 5.30 -7.53
CA LEU A 64 9.99 4.61 -6.23
C LEU A 64 8.64 3.97 -5.88
N ILE A 65 7.52 4.34 -6.54
CA ILE A 65 6.17 3.86 -6.19
C ILE A 65 6.10 2.34 -6.09
N GLU A 66 6.67 1.61 -7.06
CA GLU A 66 6.67 0.15 -7.03
C GLU A 66 7.38 -0.40 -5.78
N GLY A 67 8.51 0.18 -5.40
CA GLY A 67 9.26 -0.20 -4.20
C GLY A 67 8.50 0.11 -2.91
N ILE A 68 7.82 1.26 -2.86
CA ILE A 68 6.98 1.67 -1.72
C ILE A 68 5.81 0.69 -1.58
N GLU A 69 5.12 0.38 -2.68
CA GLU A 69 4.03 -0.59 -2.70
C GLU A 69 4.47 -1.97 -2.21
N ILE A 70 5.58 -2.50 -2.73
CA ILE A 70 6.12 -3.80 -2.29
C ILE A 70 6.40 -3.79 -0.79
N SER A 71 6.97 -2.70 -0.26
CA SER A 71 7.27 -2.58 1.18
C SER A 71 5.99 -2.60 2.02
N VAL A 72 5.00 -1.80 1.64
CA VAL A 72 3.70 -1.71 2.33
C VAL A 72 2.96 -3.05 2.27
N PHE A 73 2.83 -3.66 1.09
CA PHE A 73 2.11 -4.92 0.92
C PHE A 73 2.81 -6.09 1.63
N SER A 74 4.15 -6.09 1.69
CA SER A 74 4.89 -7.10 2.47
C SER A 74 4.53 -7.00 3.95
N ARG A 75 4.48 -5.80 4.52
CA ARG A 75 4.03 -5.58 5.91
C ARG A 75 2.57 -5.97 6.12
N MET A 76 1.69 -5.79 5.13
CA MET A 76 0.30 -6.28 5.20
C MET A 76 0.22 -7.81 5.30
N VAL A 77 1.05 -8.53 4.54
CA VAL A 77 1.13 -10.00 4.62
C VAL A 77 1.65 -10.44 5.99
N GLU A 78 2.68 -9.78 6.52
CA GLU A 78 3.20 -10.04 7.87
C GLU A 78 2.17 -9.75 8.97
N ALA A 79 1.43 -8.65 8.85
CA ALA A 79 0.37 -8.30 9.79
C ALA A 79 -0.76 -9.33 9.77
N ALA A 80 -1.19 -9.76 8.58
CA ALA A 80 -2.21 -10.81 8.40
C ALA A 80 -1.79 -12.12 9.08
N ALA A 81 -0.54 -12.54 8.87
CA ALA A 81 0.02 -13.72 9.51
C ALA A 81 0.06 -13.56 11.05
N THR A 82 0.44 -12.37 11.54
CA THR A 82 0.50 -12.05 12.97
C THR A 82 -0.85 -12.19 13.67
N ILE A 83 -1.94 -11.79 13.01
CA ILE A 83 -3.31 -11.91 13.56
C ILE A 83 -4.00 -13.24 13.22
N GLY A 84 -3.27 -14.20 12.63
CA GLY A 84 -3.75 -15.57 12.40
C GLY A 84 -4.62 -15.77 11.16
N LEU A 85 -4.55 -14.86 10.18
CA LEU A 85 -5.22 -15.03 8.89
C LEU A 85 -4.44 -15.97 7.97
N ASP A 86 -5.18 -16.63 7.07
CA ASP A 86 -4.62 -17.61 6.13
C ASP A 86 -4.32 -16.99 4.77
N CYS A 87 -5.12 -16.01 4.39
CA CYS A 87 -5.02 -15.31 3.13
C CYS A 87 -5.11 -13.80 3.35
N MET A 88 -4.39 -13.04 2.52
CA MET A 88 -4.45 -11.58 2.44
C MET A 88 -4.48 -11.16 0.97
N GLN A 89 -5.33 -10.19 0.64
CA GLN A 89 -5.35 -9.58 -0.67
C GLN A 89 -4.26 -8.51 -0.77
N VAL A 90 -3.44 -8.55 -1.83
CA VAL A 90 -2.55 -7.44 -2.20
C VAL A 90 -3.02 -6.82 -3.51
N GLY A 91 -2.84 -5.51 -3.64
CA GLY A 91 -3.14 -4.76 -4.87
C GLY A 91 -1.86 -4.36 -5.57
N ILE A 92 -1.98 -3.90 -6.82
CA ILE A 92 -0.96 -3.10 -7.49
C ILE A 92 -1.69 -1.84 -7.95
N LEU A 93 -1.15 -0.66 -7.60
CA LEU A 93 -1.82 0.61 -7.85
C LEU A 93 -0.95 1.47 -8.78
N PRO A 94 -1.01 1.26 -10.11
CA PRO A 94 -0.08 1.91 -11.04
C PRO A 94 -0.38 3.41 -11.18
N PHE A 95 0.26 4.19 -10.31
CA PHE A 95 0.17 5.63 -10.22
C PHE A 95 1.49 6.29 -10.63
N TYR A 96 1.39 7.46 -11.23
CA TYR A 96 2.50 8.35 -11.55
C TYR A 96 2.28 9.67 -10.81
N ILE A 97 3.32 10.18 -10.16
CA ILE A 97 3.28 11.49 -9.51
C ILE A 97 3.46 12.57 -10.56
N PHE A 98 2.70 13.65 -10.44
CA PHE A 98 2.87 14.81 -11.30
C PHE A 98 2.60 16.11 -10.55
N GLU A 99 3.11 17.20 -11.10
CA GLU A 99 2.92 18.55 -10.57
C GLU A 99 1.93 19.33 -11.46
N ASP A 100 1.04 20.10 -10.83
CA ASP A 100 0.20 21.10 -11.49
C ASP A 100 0.49 22.47 -10.85
N PRO A 101 0.97 23.46 -11.62
CA PRO A 101 1.27 24.80 -11.09
C PRO A 101 0.09 25.50 -10.40
N ASN A 102 -1.15 25.07 -10.66
CA ASN A 102 -2.36 25.64 -10.08
C ASN A 102 -2.92 24.81 -8.93
N ASP A 103 -2.29 23.69 -8.58
CA ASP A 103 -2.75 22.76 -7.56
C ASP A 103 -1.59 22.30 -6.65
N PRO A 104 -1.54 22.76 -5.39
CA PRO A 104 -0.42 22.47 -4.50
C PRO A 104 -0.49 21.06 -3.88
N ARG A 105 -1.49 20.24 -4.22
CA ARG A 105 -1.65 18.88 -3.69
C ARG A 105 -0.58 17.95 -4.25
N LEU A 106 -0.31 16.86 -3.51
CA LEU A 106 0.46 15.74 -4.04
C LEU A 106 -0.43 14.93 -4.99
N LEU A 107 -0.29 15.19 -6.30
CA LEU A 107 -1.16 14.60 -7.31
C LEU A 107 -0.58 13.31 -7.88
N MET A 108 -1.49 12.37 -8.15
CA MET A 108 -1.22 11.11 -8.80
C MET A 108 -2.13 10.94 -10.01
N LYS A 109 -1.62 10.29 -11.05
CA LYS A 109 -2.40 9.90 -12.23
C LYS A 109 -2.31 8.41 -12.41
N ASP A 110 -3.44 7.75 -12.63
CA ASP A 110 -3.42 6.33 -12.97
C ASP A 110 -3.22 6.09 -14.47
N ILE A 111 -3.07 4.81 -14.83
CA ILE A 111 -2.90 4.36 -16.22
C ILE A 111 -4.07 4.71 -17.16
N PHE A 112 -5.22 5.11 -16.62
CA PHE A 112 -6.39 5.55 -17.40
C PHE A 112 -6.51 7.07 -17.49
N GLY A 113 -5.56 7.81 -16.91
CA GLY A 113 -5.54 9.27 -16.92
C GLY A 113 -6.38 9.92 -15.83
N ARG A 114 -6.99 9.14 -14.93
CA ARG A 114 -7.75 9.70 -13.81
C ARG A 114 -6.80 10.28 -12.78
N VAL A 115 -7.22 11.39 -12.17
CA VAL A 115 -6.43 12.18 -11.24
C VAL A 115 -6.87 11.90 -9.81
N TRP A 116 -5.88 11.69 -8.95
CA TRP A 116 -6.02 11.36 -7.54
C TRP A 116 -5.12 12.27 -6.71
N GLU A 117 -5.48 12.47 -5.45
CA GLU A 117 -4.63 13.09 -4.44
C GLU A 117 -4.01 11.97 -3.58
N ALA A 118 -2.70 11.97 -3.39
CA ALA A 118 -2.06 11.15 -2.36
C ALA A 118 -2.23 11.86 -1.01
N ARG A 119 -3.27 11.50 -0.26
CA ARG A 119 -3.51 12.11 1.06
C ARG A 119 -2.62 11.49 2.11
N ASN A 120 -2.15 12.32 3.03
CA ASN A 120 -1.50 11.85 4.23
C ASN A 120 -2.55 11.24 5.16
N ASN A 121 -2.44 9.95 5.38
CA ASN A 121 -3.24 9.22 6.35
C ASN A 121 -2.31 8.67 7.44
N ASP A 122 -1.96 9.51 8.40
CA ASP A 122 -1.09 9.17 9.53
C ASP A 122 0.32 8.67 9.13
N GLY A 123 0.87 9.25 8.06
CA GLY A 123 2.19 8.94 7.49
C GLY A 123 2.15 8.04 6.26
N ASN A 124 1.03 7.36 6.00
CA ASN A 124 0.88 6.48 4.85
C ASN A 124 0.15 7.18 3.69
N PHE A 125 0.48 6.82 2.45
CA PHE A 125 -0.28 7.26 1.28
C PHE A 125 -1.71 6.70 1.28
N ASN A 126 -2.69 7.58 1.07
CA ASN A 126 -4.07 7.20 0.83
C ASN A 126 -4.58 7.86 -0.47
N PRO A 127 -4.73 7.10 -1.56
CA PRO A 127 -5.25 7.62 -2.82
C PRO A 127 -6.70 8.10 -2.68
N TYR A 128 -6.95 9.37 -3.05
CA TYR A 128 -8.27 9.97 -3.04
C TYR A 128 -8.66 10.46 -4.45
N TYR A 129 -9.71 9.87 -5.02
CA TYR A 129 -10.16 10.24 -6.37
C TYR A 129 -10.59 11.70 -6.43
N LEU A 130 -10.12 12.42 -7.45
CA LEU A 130 -10.51 13.80 -7.70
C LEU A 130 -11.45 13.91 -8.91
N TYR A 131 -10.96 13.58 -10.09
CA TYR A 131 -11.67 13.68 -11.37
C TYR A 131 -10.92 12.93 -12.47
N GLY A 132 -11.55 12.79 -13.64
CA GLY A 132 -10.98 12.12 -14.82
C GLY A 132 -12.03 11.31 -15.56
#